data_AF-A0A6V7KCZ0-F1
#
_entry.id   AF-A0A6V7KCZ0-F1
#
_cell.length_a   1.000
_cell.length_b   1.000
_cell.length_c   1.000
_cell.angle_alpha   90.00
_cell.angle_beta   90.00
_cell.angle_gamma   90.00
#
_symmetry.space_group_name_H-M   'P 1'
#
loop_
_entity.id
_entity.type
_entity.pdbx_description
1 polymer ?
#
loop_
_entity_poly.entity_id
_entity_poly.type
_entity_poly.pdbx_seq_one_letter_code
_entity_poly.pdbx_strand_id
1 'polypeptide(L)' 'FVAHPNVQQLLAAIWYDGLPGFRRLSMIGQLIEVGKLGAMFPVYSTMYMMSPTSPMGIFMKKPFVKFICHSASYAFFL' A
#
# COMPACT_ATOMS: atom_id res chain seq x y z
N PHE A 1 10.61 -12.88 -20.34
CA PHE A 1 11.52 -12.36 -19.30
C PHE A 1 10.77 -11.86 -18.07
N VAL A 2 9.94 -10.79 -18.15
CA VAL A 2 9.29 -10.19 -16.96
C VAL A 2 8.29 -11.12 -16.25
N ALA A 3 7.53 -11.93 -16.99
CA ALA A 3 6.59 -12.89 -16.41
C ALA A 3 7.24 -14.15 -15.80
N HIS A 4 8.58 -14.23 -15.78
CA HIS A 4 9.29 -15.38 -15.23
C HIS A 4 9.01 -15.53 -13.72
N PRO A 5 8.71 -16.74 -13.19
CA PRO A 5 8.28 -16.94 -11.80
C PRO A 5 9.20 -16.31 -10.75
N ASN A 6 10.52 -16.48 -10.88
CA ASN A 6 11.49 -15.91 -9.93
C ASN A 6 11.46 -14.37 -9.93
N VAL A 7 11.23 -13.75 -11.09
CA VAL A 7 11.12 -12.28 -11.21
C VAL A 7 9.82 -11.82 -10.56
N GLN A 8 8.71 -12.53 -10.81
CA GLN A 8 7.42 -12.22 -10.20
C GLN A 8 7.44 -12.38 -8.68
N GLN A 9 8.14 -13.39 -8.15
CA GLN A 9 8.29 -13.58 -6.71
C GLN A 9 9.06 -12.41 -6.07
N LEU A 10 10.14 -11.95 -6.71
CA LEU A 10 10.89 -10.78 -6.27
C LEU A 10 10.04 -9.51 -6.29
N LEU A 11 9.35 -9.25 -7.40
CA LEU A 11 8.47 -8.08 -7.55
C LEU A 11 7.35 -8.09 -6.51
N ALA A 12 6.72 -9.25 -6.26
CA ALA A 12 5.70 -9.38 -5.23
C ALA A 12 6.26 -9.13 -3.82
N ALA A 13 7.48 -9.57 -3.53
CA ALA A 13 8.12 -9.30 -2.24
C ALA A 13 8.35 -7.79 -2.02
N ILE A 14 8.78 -7.08 -3.05
CA ILE A 14 8.96 -5.61 -3.01
C ILE A 14 7.61 -4.89 -2.91
N TRP A 15 6.60 -5.38 -3.66
CA TRP A 15 5.29 -4.74 -3.74
C TRP A 15 4.55 -4.74 -2.39
N TYR A 16 4.57 -5.87 -1.68
CA TYR A 16 3.89 -6.04 -0.38
C TYR A 16 4.82 -5.78 0.83
N ASP A 17 5.97 -5.15 0.61
CA ASP A 17 6.89 -4.77 1.68
C ASP A 17 6.22 -3.83 2.70
N GLY A 18 6.41 -4.10 3.99
CA GLY A 18 5.72 -3.41 5.10
C GLY A 18 4.33 -3.92 5.44
N LEU A 19 3.81 -4.94 4.75
CA LEU A 19 2.49 -5.54 5.00
C LEU A 19 2.61 -7.06 5.30
N PRO A 20 3.19 -7.41 6.46
CA PRO A 20 3.45 -8.80 6.80
C PRO A 20 2.14 -9.61 6.81
N GLY A 21 2.12 -10.71 6.07
CA GLY A 21 0.97 -11.62 6.04
C GLY A 21 -0.20 -11.17 5.15
N PHE A 22 -0.18 -9.99 4.54
CA PHE A 22 -1.27 -9.52 3.66
C PHE A 22 -1.62 -10.53 2.55
N ARG A 23 -0.58 -11.12 1.94
CA ARG A 23 -0.74 -12.17 0.92
C ARG A 23 -1.36 -13.48 1.42
N ARG A 24 -1.36 -13.72 2.73
CA ARG A 24 -1.89 -14.94 3.36
C ARG A 24 -3.30 -14.75 3.90
N LEU A 25 -3.83 -13.52 3.89
CA LEU A 25 -5.20 -13.22 4.31
C LEU A 25 -6.20 -13.81 3.32
N SER A 26 -7.41 -14.10 3.81
CA SER A 26 -8.55 -14.37 2.95
C SER A 26 -8.90 -13.12 2.13
N MET A 27 -9.67 -13.29 1.05
CA MET A 27 -10.12 -12.16 0.22
C MET A 27 -10.85 -11.10 1.06
N ILE A 28 -11.70 -11.51 2.00
CA ILE A 28 -12.38 -10.59 2.92
C ILE A 28 -11.37 -9.85 3.80
N GLY A 29 -10.37 -10.56 4.32
CA GLY A 29 -9.29 -9.94 5.12
C GLY A 29 -8.50 -8.90 4.32
N GLN A 30 -8.17 -9.19 3.06
CA GLN A 30 -7.50 -8.24 2.17
C GLN A 30 -8.35 -7.00 1.90
N LEU A 31 -9.66 -7.18 1.65
CA LEU A 31 -10.59 -6.06 1.46
C LEU A 31 -10.68 -5.17 2.69
N ILE A 32 -10.73 -5.75 3.89
CA ILE A 32 -10.74 -4.99 5.14
C ILE A 32 -9.45 -4.17 5.28
N GLU A 33 -8.28 -4.77 5.07
CA GLU A 33 -7.00 -4.06 5.18
C GLU A 33 -6.84 -2.96 4.12
N VAL A 34 -7.25 -3.22 2.88
CA VAL A 34 -7.29 -2.21 1.82
C VAL A 34 -8.26 -1.08 2.18
N GLY A 35 -9.45 -1.40 2.72
CA GLY A 35 -10.42 -0.41 3.17
C GLY A 35 -9.88 0.49 4.28
N LYS A 36 -9.17 -0.08 5.27
CA LYS A 36 -8.49 0.69 6.33
C LYS A 36 -7.42 1.62 5.76
N LEU A 37 -6.54 1.09 4.89
CA LEU A 37 -5.49 1.89 4.23
C LEU A 37 -6.09 3.03 3.40
N GLY A 38 -7.14 2.73 2.64
CA GLY A 38 -7.89 3.70 1.85
C GLY A 38 -8.51 4.79 2.72
N ALA A 39 -9.22 4.43 3.79
CA ALA A 39 -9.83 5.41 4.70
C ALA A 39 -8.79 6.33 5.38
N MET A 40 -7.57 5.83 5.58
CA MET A 40 -6.45 6.59 6.15
C MET A 40 -5.66 7.43 5.13
N PHE A 41 -6.03 7.45 3.84
CA PHE A 41 -5.26 8.16 2.81
C PHE A 41 -4.94 9.64 3.13
N PRO A 42 -5.84 10.44 3.75
CA PRO A 42 -5.55 11.85 4.04
C PRO A 42 -4.48 11.97 5.12
N VAL A 43 -4.48 11.07 6.11
CA VAL A 43 -3.49 11.03 7.19
C VAL A 43 -2.12 10.66 6.62
N TYR A 44 -2.03 9.59 5.85
CA TYR A 44 -0.76 9.17 5.24
C TYR A 44 -0.18 10.23 4.30
N SER A 45 -1.01 10.86 3.48
CA SER A 45 -0.58 11.93 2.56
C SER A 45 -0.10 13.17 3.32
N THR A 46 -0.82 13.58 4.37
CA THR A 46 -0.44 14.73 5.21
C THR A 46 0.87 14.46 5.95
N MET A 47 1.01 13.29 6.57
CA MET A 47 2.25 12.91 7.26
C MET A 47 3.43 12.79 6.31
N TYR A 48 3.23 12.29 5.10
CA TYR A 48 4.26 12.26 4.07
C TYR A 48 4.74 13.67 3.69
N MET A 49 3.86 14.66 3.62
CA MET A 49 4.22 16.05 3.32
C MET A 49 4.89 16.76 4.52
N MET A 50 4.33 16.60 5.72
CA MET A 50 4.76 17.35 6.91
C MET A 50 5.97 16.72 7.62
N SER A 51 6.06 15.39 7.64
CA SER A 51 7.11 14.64 8.33
C SER A 51 7.49 13.37 7.53
N PRO A 52 8.22 13.52 6.40
CA PRO A 52 8.50 12.44 5.46
C PRO A 52 9.40 11.31 6.02
N THR A 53 10.05 11.55 7.15
CA THR A 53 10.91 10.58 7.85
C THR A 53 10.22 9.92 9.05
N SER A 54 8.98 10.32 9.38
CA SER A 54 8.16 9.63 10.38
C SER A 54 7.82 8.20 9.94
N PRO A 55 7.46 7.29 10.88
CA PRO A 55 7.05 5.94 10.53
C PRO A 55 5.91 5.90 9.49
N MET A 56 4.90 6.79 9.61
CA MET A 56 3.81 6.90 8.65
C MET A 56 4.26 7.47 7.30
N GLY A 57 5.14 8.47 7.30
CA GLY A 57 5.72 9.02 6.08
C GLY A 57 6.60 8.02 5.32
N ILE A 58 7.35 7.18 6.04
CA ILE A 58 8.12 6.06 5.46
C ILE A 58 7.18 4.97 4.96
N PHE A 59 6.11 4.66 5.70
CA PHE A 59 5.13 3.65 5.30
C PHE A 59 4.38 4.03 4.00
N MET A 60 4.02 5.31 3.84
CA MET A 60 3.40 5.83 2.61
C MET A 60 4.32 5.70 1.36
N LYS A 61 5.64 5.56 1.55
CA LYS A 61 6.58 5.33 0.44
C LYS A 61 6.51 3.91 -0.12
N LYS A 62 5.92 2.95 0.60
CA LYS A 62 5.80 1.55 0.14
C LYS A 62 4.90 1.48 -1.10
N PRO A 63 5.23 0.64 -2.11
CA PRO A 63 4.55 0.68 -3.42
C PRO A 63 3.04 0.45 -3.33
N PHE A 64 2.62 -0.60 -2.61
CA PHE A 64 1.20 -0.92 -2.49
C PHE A 64 0.42 0.15 -1.69
N VAL A 65 1.02 0.69 -0.62
CA VAL A 65 0.38 1.76 0.19
C VAL A 65 0.14 3.00 -0.66
N LYS A 66 1.13 3.42 -1.45
CA LYS A 66 1.03 4.55 -2.38
C LYS A 66 -0.06 4.33 -3.43
N PHE A 67 -0.14 3.11 -3.99
CA PHE A 67 -1.17 2.73 -4.94
C PHE A 67 -2.58 2.89 -4.33
N ILE A 68 -2.82 2.31 -3.15
CA ILE A 68 -4.12 2.42 -2.46
C ILE A 68 -4.49 3.87 -2.16
N CYS A 69 -3.55 4.67 -1.65
CA CYS A 69 -3.84 6.07 -1.33
C CYS A 69 -4.19 6.90 -2.59
N HIS A 70 -3.51 6.66 -3.71
CA HIS A 70 -3.83 7.33 -4.97
C HIS A 70 -5.20 6.91 -5.49
N SER A 71 -5.51 5.61 -5.49
CA SER A 71 -6.83 5.10 -5.88
C SER A 71 -7.95 5.62 -4.99
N ALA A 72 -7.72 5.68 -3.66
CA ALA A 72 -8.70 6.21 -2.71
C ALA A 72 -8.94 7.71 -2.90
N SER A 73 -7.88 8.50 -3.12
CA SER A 73 -8.02 9.93 -3.42
C SER A 73 -8.81 10.16 -4.71
N TYR A 74 -8.59 9.33 -5.73
CA TYR A 74 -9.35 9.42 -6.98
C TYR A 74 -10.82 9.01 -6.78
N ALA A 75 -11.08 7.94 -6.02
CA ALA A 75 -12.44 7.52 -5.69
C ALA A 75 -13.20 8.57 -4.86
N PHE A 76 -12.53 9.33 -3.98
CA PHE A 76 -13.14 10.42 -3.22
C PHE A 76 -13.41 11.67 -4.07
N PHE A 77 -12.66 11.86 -5.16
CA PHE A 77 -12.84 12.97 -6.09
C PHE A 77 -14.10 12.82 -6.96
N LEU A 78 -14.42 11.58 -7.36
CA LEU A 78 -15.62 11.25 -8.13
C LEU A 78 -16.90 11.40 -7.30
#